data_AF-A0A8C5KBP8-F1
#
_entry.id   AF-A0A8C5KBP8-F1
#
_cell.length_a   1.000
_cell.length_b   1.000
_cell.length_c   1.000
_cell.angle_alpha   90.00
_cell.angle_beta   90.00
_cell.angle_gamma   90.00
#
_symmetry.space_group_name_H-M   'P 1'
#
loop_
_entity.id
_entity.type
_entity.pdbx_description
1 polymer ?
#
loop_
_entity_poly.entity_id
_entity_poly.type
_entity_poly.pdbx_seq_one_letter_code
_entity_poly.pdbx_strand_id
1 'polypeptide(L)'
;MELSAFVQSGFQTLADPSCFDSNAFALLLRAAFRSLLDARADEAVLDHPDLKHIDPVVLKHCHAAAATYILEAGKHSVDQSTLSTYLEDCKFDRQRIELFCMEYQNNKNSLEILLGSIGSALPHITDVSWRLEYQIKTNQLHKMYRPAYLVTLTVENKDSQSYPEISFSCSMEQLQDLVGKLRDASKSLERATQL
;
A
#
# COMPACT_ATOMS: atom_id res chain seq x y z
N MET A 1 5.99 1.17 -18.49
CA MET A 1 6.71 1.57 -17.27
C MET A 1 8.03 2.19 -17.71
N GLU A 2 8.28 3.46 -17.41
CA GLU A 2 9.58 4.09 -17.72
C GLU A 2 10.47 4.03 -16.47
N LEU A 3 11.36 3.04 -16.40
CA LEU A 3 12.38 2.98 -15.35
C LEU A 3 13.52 3.95 -15.68
N SER A 4 14.11 4.55 -14.64
CA SER A 4 15.29 5.41 -14.82
C SER A 4 16.47 4.65 -15.41
N ALA A 5 17.38 5.35 -16.10
CA ALA A 5 18.59 4.75 -16.66
C ALA A 5 19.45 4.06 -15.58
N PHE A 6 19.43 4.57 -14.35
CA PHE A 6 20.09 3.95 -13.20
C PHE A 6 19.50 2.55 -12.92
N VAL A 7 18.17 2.43 -12.82
CA VAL A 7 17.50 1.15 -12.56
C VAL A 7 17.70 0.17 -13.73
N GLN A 8 17.62 0.66 -14.97
CA GLN A 8 17.85 -0.15 -16.17
C GLN A 8 19.28 -0.73 -16.18
N SER A 9 20.29 0.08 -15.84
CA SER A 9 21.68 -0.41 -15.76
C SER A 9 21.86 -1.52 -14.73
N GLY A 10 21.24 -1.38 -13.54
CA GLY A 10 21.30 -2.42 -12.51
C GLY A 10 20.57 -3.70 -12.93
N PHE A 11 19.45 -3.57 -13.64
CA PHE A 11 18.73 -4.72 -14.21
C PHE A 11 19.55 -5.46 -15.27
N GLN A 12 20.27 -4.74 -16.14
CA GLN A 12 21.14 -5.34 -17.13
C GLN A 12 22.31 -6.09 -16.49
N THR A 13 22.92 -5.53 -15.44
CA THR A 13 23.97 -6.24 -14.68
C THR A 13 23.42 -7.47 -13.97
N LEU A 14 22.20 -7.40 -13.44
CA LEU A 14 21.52 -8.54 -12.82
C LEU A 14 21.14 -9.63 -13.85
N ALA A 15 20.90 -9.26 -15.11
CA ALA A 15 20.63 -10.19 -16.19
C ALA A 15 21.88 -10.99 -16.62
N ASP A 16 23.07 -10.40 -16.45
CA ASP A 16 24.32 -10.95 -16.95
C ASP A 16 24.79 -12.18 -16.15
N PRO A 17 24.87 -13.38 -16.78
CA PRO A 17 25.34 -14.60 -16.12
C PRO A 17 26.80 -14.56 -15.68
N SER A 18 27.62 -13.67 -16.24
CA SER A 18 29.02 -13.50 -15.84
C SER A 18 29.17 -12.74 -14.53
N CYS A 19 28.20 -11.87 -14.21
CA CYS A 19 28.18 -11.07 -12.98
C CYS A 19 27.40 -11.77 -11.86
N PHE A 20 26.30 -12.45 -12.21
CA PHE A 20 25.47 -13.19 -11.27
C PHE A 20 25.26 -14.60 -11.79
N ASP A 21 25.72 -15.62 -11.06
CA ASP A 21 25.33 -16.99 -11.35
C ASP A 21 23.84 -17.23 -10.99
N SER A 22 23.30 -18.39 -11.37
CA SER A 22 21.87 -18.69 -11.14
C SER A 22 21.48 -18.67 -9.66
N ASN A 23 22.41 -19.01 -8.75
CA ASN A 23 22.16 -19.03 -7.31
C ASN A 23 22.18 -17.62 -6.72
N ALA A 24 23.20 -16.82 -7.05
CA ALA A 24 23.34 -15.43 -6.66
C ALA A 24 22.15 -14.60 -7.17
N PHE A 25 21.69 -14.83 -8.40
CA PHE A 25 20.47 -14.22 -8.93
C PHE A 25 19.25 -14.56 -8.08
N ALA A 26 19.02 -15.86 -7.81
CA ALA A 26 17.89 -16.32 -7.02
C ALA A 26 17.89 -15.74 -5.59
N LEU A 27 19.07 -15.70 -4.97
CA LEU A 27 19.27 -15.12 -3.64
C LEU A 27 18.99 -13.62 -3.63
N LEU A 28 19.52 -12.86 -4.59
CA LEU A 28 19.28 -11.42 -4.69
C LEU A 28 17.81 -11.10 -4.95
N LEU A 29 17.15 -11.86 -5.82
CA LEU A 29 15.74 -11.69 -6.11
C LEU A 29 14.87 -11.92 -4.85
N ARG A 30 15.12 -13.02 -4.12
CA ARG A 30 14.42 -13.31 -2.86
C ARG A 30 14.73 -12.28 -1.78
N ALA A 31 15.99 -11.84 -1.70
CA ALA A 31 16.41 -10.74 -0.83
C ALA A 31 15.61 -9.46 -1.14
N ALA A 32 15.43 -9.11 -2.41
CA ALA A 32 14.65 -7.96 -2.82
C ALA A 32 13.19 -8.06 -2.37
N PHE A 33 12.50 -9.18 -2.62
CA PHE A 33 11.13 -9.39 -2.11
C PHE A 33 11.06 -9.33 -0.58
N ARG A 34 12.00 -9.97 0.12
CA ARG A 34 12.04 -9.97 1.58
C ARG A 34 12.26 -8.58 2.16
N SER A 35 13.16 -7.80 1.56
CA SER A 35 13.45 -6.42 1.99
C SER A 35 12.24 -5.51 1.86
N LEU A 36 11.37 -5.76 0.88
CA LEU A 36 10.15 -5.00 0.66
C LEU A 36 9.02 -5.42 1.60
N LEU A 37 8.83 -6.73 1.81
CA LEU A 37 7.66 -7.28 2.49
C LEU A 37 7.82 -7.44 4.01
N ASP A 38 9.05 -7.61 4.49
CA ASP A 38 9.34 -7.77 5.91
C ASP A 38 9.99 -6.50 6.45
N ALA A 39 9.25 -5.73 7.25
CA ALA A 39 9.75 -4.50 7.87
C ALA A 39 10.91 -4.75 8.86
N ARG A 40 11.16 -6.01 9.25
CA ARG A 40 12.30 -6.45 10.07
C ARG A 40 13.40 -7.12 9.25
N ALA A 41 13.32 -7.08 7.93
CA ALA A 41 14.38 -7.54 7.07
C ALA A 41 15.66 -6.75 7.38
N ASP A 42 16.59 -7.44 8.03
CA ASP A 42 17.82 -6.87 8.57
C ASP A 42 18.75 -6.32 7.46
N GLU A 43 19.66 -5.39 7.79
CA GLU A 43 20.71 -4.94 6.85
C GLU A 43 21.56 -6.12 6.32
N ALA A 44 21.56 -7.25 7.03
CA ALA A 44 22.25 -8.49 6.69
C ALA A 44 21.57 -9.34 5.59
N VAL A 45 20.46 -8.89 4.98
CA VAL A 45 19.79 -9.63 3.88
C VAL A 45 20.73 -9.90 2.69
N LEU A 46 21.74 -9.05 2.50
CA LEU A 46 22.75 -9.19 1.44
C LEU A 46 24.05 -9.90 1.88
N ASP A 47 24.20 -10.25 3.16
CA ASP A 47 25.44 -10.83 3.73
C ASP A 47 25.61 -12.34 3.47
N HIS A 48 24.91 -12.88 2.47
CA HIS A 48 24.95 -14.29 2.14
C HIS A 48 26.34 -14.71 1.63
N PRO A 49 26.92 -15.85 2.07
CA PRO A 49 28.24 -16.31 1.65
C PRO A 49 28.37 -16.40 0.12
N ASP A 50 27.32 -16.84 -0.55
CA ASP A 50 27.28 -16.98 -2.01
C ASP A 50 27.26 -15.63 -2.76
N LEU A 51 27.05 -14.50 -2.09
CA LEU A 51 27.08 -13.16 -2.71
C LEU A 51 28.41 -12.43 -2.49
N LYS A 52 29.30 -12.96 -1.62
CA LYS A 52 30.55 -12.29 -1.23
C LYS A 52 31.56 -12.09 -2.35
N HIS A 53 31.43 -12.84 -3.43
CA HIS A 53 32.31 -12.74 -4.60
C HIS A 53 31.95 -11.54 -5.50
N ILE A 54 30.78 -10.94 -5.30
CA ILE A 54 30.27 -9.80 -6.08
C ILE A 54 30.67 -8.51 -5.38
N ASP A 55 31.06 -7.49 -6.16
CA ASP A 55 31.36 -6.16 -5.63
C ASP A 55 30.16 -5.63 -4.82
N PRO A 56 30.33 -5.21 -3.55
CA PRO A 56 29.25 -4.73 -2.70
C PRO A 56 28.46 -3.54 -3.29
N VAL A 57 29.11 -2.69 -4.08
CA VAL A 57 28.46 -1.55 -4.75
C VAL A 57 27.53 -2.04 -5.85
N VAL A 58 28.00 -3.00 -6.65
CA VAL A 58 27.20 -3.64 -7.71
C VAL A 58 26.04 -4.43 -7.09
N LEU A 59 26.29 -5.16 -6.01
CA LEU A 59 25.28 -5.93 -5.30
C LEU A 59 24.14 -5.04 -4.79
N LYS A 60 24.48 -3.93 -4.11
CA LYS A 60 23.50 -2.95 -3.62
C LYS A 60 22.75 -2.27 -4.76
N HIS A 61 23.44 -1.96 -5.86
CA HIS A 61 22.84 -1.37 -7.05
C HIS A 61 21.79 -2.30 -7.69
N CYS A 62 22.17 -3.55 -7.96
CA CYS A 62 21.26 -4.56 -8.52
C CYS A 62 20.09 -4.85 -7.59
N HIS A 63 20.32 -4.91 -6.27
CA HIS A 63 19.25 -5.08 -5.28
C HIS A 63 18.26 -3.90 -5.31
N ALA A 64 18.75 -2.66 -5.31
CA ALA A 64 17.91 -1.47 -5.40
C ALA A 64 17.12 -1.43 -6.72
N ALA A 65 17.75 -1.81 -7.84
CA ALA A 65 17.10 -1.91 -9.13
C ALA A 65 15.99 -2.98 -9.14
N ALA A 66 16.28 -4.18 -8.60
CA ALA A 66 15.31 -5.27 -8.43
C ALA A 66 14.11 -4.83 -7.59
N ALA A 67 14.36 -4.28 -6.39
CA ALA A 67 13.32 -3.80 -5.50
C ALA A 67 12.45 -2.70 -6.14
N THR A 68 13.07 -1.76 -6.86
CA THR A 68 12.36 -0.68 -7.56
C THR A 68 11.44 -1.25 -8.63
N TYR A 69 11.91 -2.20 -9.44
CA TYR A 69 11.06 -2.81 -10.47
C TYR A 69 9.92 -3.64 -9.87
N ILE A 70 10.18 -4.40 -8.78
CA ILE A 70 9.14 -5.16 -8.08
C ILE A 70 8.01 -4.23 -7.61
N LEU A 71 8.36 -3.07 -7.04
CA LEU A 71 7.37 -2.07 -6.62
C LEU A 71 6.60 -1.47 -7.79
N GLU A 72 7.28 -1.10 -8.88
CA GLU A 72 6.62 -0.51 -10.05
C GLU A 72 5.69 -1.53 -10.75
N ALA A 73 6.13 -2.79 -10.83
CA ALA A 73 5.31 -3.89 -11.33
C ALA A 73 4.07 -4.14 -10.46
N GLY A 74 4.25 -4.12 -9.13
CA GLY A 74 3.15 -4.25 -8.17
C GLY A 74 2.15 -3.09 -8.28
N LYS A 75 2.64 -1.86 -8.41
CA LYS A 75 1.82 -0.64 -8.55
C LYS A 75 0.95 -0.65 -9.80
N HIS A 76 1.46 -1.21 -10.90
CA HIS A 76 0.72 -1.34 -12.16
C HIS A 76 -0.05 -2.66 -12.28
N SER A 77 -0.06 -3.49 -11.23
CA SER A 77 -0.66 -4.84 -11.22
C SER A 77 -0.31 -5.66 -12.47
N VAL A 78 0.96 -5.58 -12.88
CA VAL A 78 1.46 -6.16 -14.13
C VAL A 78 1.19 -7.66 -14.18
N ASP A 79 0.67 -8.14 -15.30
CA ASP A 79 0.40 -9.55 -15.54
C ASP A 79 1.68 -10.30 -15.97
N GLN A 80 1.65 -11.63 -15.90
CA GLN A 80 2.82 -12.45 -16.18
C GLN A 80 3.37 -12.25 -17.61
N SER A 81 2.52 -11.98 -18.60
CA SER A 81 2.97 -11.82 -19.99
C SER A 81 3.73 -10.51 -20.20
N THR A 82 3.21 -9.40 -19.66
CA THR A 82 3.87 -8.10 -19.70
C THR A 82 5.17 -8.10 -18.90
N LEU A 83 5.18 -8.77 -17.74
CA LEU A 83 6.38 -8.91 -16.92
C LEU A 83 7.46 -9.72 -17.65
N SER A 84 7.10 -10.83 -18.29
CA SER A 84 8.03 -11.65 -19.08
C SER A 84 8.61 -10.86 -20.25
N THR A 85 7.77 -10.14 -21.00
CA THR A 85 8.20 -9.31 -22.14
C THR A 85 9.22 -8.27 -21.71
N TYR A 86 8.98 -7.58 -20.59
CA TYR A 86 9.92 -6.58 -20.08
C TYR A 86 11.27 -7.18 -19.65
N LEU A 87 11.25 -8.36 -19.02
CA LEU A 87 12.47 -9.06 -18.63
C LEU A 87 13.27 -9.56 -19.84
N GLU A 88 12.60 -9.99 -20.91
CA GLU A 88 13.22 -10.34 -22.19
C GLU A 88 13.91 -9.13 -22.83
N ASP A 89 13.27 -7.96 -22.82
CA ASP A 89 13.86 -6.70 -23.28
C ASP A 89 15.12 -6.33 -22.48
N CYS A 90 15.12 -6.65 -21.18
CA CYS A 90 16.27 -6.50 -20.28
C CYS A 90 17.35 -7.59 -20.46
N LYS A 91 17.22 -8.48 -21.44
CA LYS A 91 18.17 -9.57 -21.76
C LYS A 91 18.26 -10.68 -20.71
N PHE A 92 17.21 -10.90 -19.93
CA PHE A 92 17.15 -12.05 -19.03
C PHE A 92 17.01 -13.35 -19.83
N ASP A 93 17.68 -14.39 -19.36
CA ASP A 93 17.44 -15.74 -19.87
C ASP A 93 16.12 -16.33 -19.37
N ARG A 94 15.64 -17.35 -20.06
CA ARG A 94 14.35 -17.98 -19.78
C ARG A 94 14.24 -18.51 -18.34
N GLN A 95 15.31 -19.07 -17.78
CA GLN A 95 15.27 -19.63 -16.42
C GLN A 95 15.12 -18.52 -15.37
N ARG A 96 15.82 -17.40 -15.55
CA ARG A 96 15.65 -16.23 -14.67
C ARG A 96 14.27 -15.61 -14.79
N ILE A 97 13.72 -15.52 -16.00
CA ILE A 97 12.37 -15.01 -16.23
C ILE A 97 11.34 -15.89 -15.51
N GLU A 98 11.43 -17.21 -15.68
CA GLU A 98 10.52 -18.16 -15.02
C GLU A 98 10.61 -18.04 -13.48
N LEU A 99 11.82 -17.93 -12.92
CA LEU A 99 12.02 -17.73 -11.49
C LEU A 99 11.45 -16.39 -11.01
N PHE A 100 11.68 -15.30 -11.73
CA PHE A 100 11.16 -13.97 -11.40
C PHE A 100 9.63 -13.97 -11.41
N CYS A 101 9.03 -14.50 -12.47
CA CYS A 101 7.58 -14.64 -12.60
C CYS A 101 7.00 -15.43 -11.42
N MET A 102 7.61 -16.56 -11.07
CA MET A 102 7.15 -17.40 -9.95
C MET A 102 7.23 -16.66 -8.62
N GLU A 103 8.37 -16.05 -8.27
CA GLU A 103 8.52 -15.29 -7.03
C GLU A 103 7.57 -14.08 -6.98
N TYR A 104 7.36 -13.39 -8.11
CA TYR A 104 6.42 -12.29 -8.20
C TYR A 104 4.97 -12.73 -7.96
N GLN A 105 4.51 -13.82 -8.59
CA GLN A 105 3.16 -14.35 -8.36
C GLN A 105 2.94 -14.79 -6.92
N ASN A 106 3.93 -15.43 -6.31
CA ASN A 106 3.85 -15.85 -4.90
C ASN A 106 3.69 -14.66 -3.94
N ASN A 107 4.31 -13.52 -4.28
CA ASN A 107 4.36 -12.34 -3.43
C ASN A 107 3.36 -11.23 -3.84
N LYS A 108 2.64 -11.40 -4.95
CA LYS A 108 1.77 -10.38 -5.56
C LYS A 108 0.74 -9.82 -4.57
N ASN A 109 -0.01 -10.69 -3.89
CA ASN A 109 -1.03 -10.26 -2.94
C ASN A 109 -0.42 -9.45 -1.78
N SER A 110 0.73 -9.88 -1.27
CA SER A 110 1.44 -9.18 -0.20
C SER A 110 1.95 -7.80 -0.64
N LEU A 111 2.44 -7.69 -1.88
CA LEU A 111 2.85 -6.41 -2.46
C LEU A 111 1.68 -5.46 -2.67
N GLU A 112 0.54 -5.94 -3.15
CA GLU A 112 -0.67 -5.13 -3.33
C GLU A 112 -1.22 -4.63 -1.97
N ILE A 113 -1.20 -5.47 -0.93
CA ILE A 113 -1.56 -5.06 0.44
C ILE A 113 -0.57 -4.00 0.96
N LEU A 114 0.74 -4.21 0.78
CA LEU A 114 1.78 -3.27 1.19
C LEU A 114 1.60 -1.92 0.48
N LEU A 115 1.50 -1.92 -0.85
CA LEU A 115 1.30 -0.70 -1.64
C LEU A 115 -0.03 -0.02 -1.30
N GLY A 116 -1.10 -0.76 -1.03
CA GLY A 116 -2.37 -0.21 -0.55
C GLY A 116 -2.32 0.35 0.87
N SER A 117 -1.29 0.01 1.65
CA SER A 117 -0.98 0.64 2.93
C SER A 117 -0.05 1.86 2.79
N ILE A 118 0.73 1.93 1.72
CA ILE A 118 1.64 3.03 1.41
C ILE A 118 0.88 4.11 0.62
N GLY A 119 0.54 5.19 1.31
CA GLY A 119 -0.12 6.36 0.74
C GLY A 119 -1.09 6.97 1.72
N SER A 120 -1.42 8.25 1.52
CA SER A 120 -2.44 8.94 2.32
C SER A 120 -3.82 8.41 1.93
N ALA A 121 -4.23 7.28 2.51
CA ALA A 121 -5.65 6.96 2.56
C ALA A 121 -6.33 8.08 3.35
N LEU A 122 -7.42 8.63 2.82
CA LEU A 122 -8.23 9.57 3.60
C LEU A 122 -8.63 8.87 4.92
N PRO A 123 -8.67 9.60 6.05
CA PRO A 123 -9.10 9.02 7.31
C PRO A 123 -10.46 8.32 7.13
N HIS A 124 -10.55 7.08 7.58
CA HIS A 124 -11.73 6.27 7.33
C HIS A 124 -12.52 6.06 8.62
N ILE A 125 -13.85 6.24 8.53
CA ILE A 125 -14.74 6.07 9.67
C ILE A 125 -14.95 4.56 9.87
N THR A 126 -14.60 4.05 11.04
CA THR A 126 -14.72 2.62 11.40
C THR A 126 -15.96 2.34 12.24
N ASP A 127 -16.39 3.31 13.04
CA ASP A 127 -17.53 3.14 13.94
C ASP A 127 -18.26 4.47 14.21
N VAL A 128 -19.50 4.36 14.68
CA VAL A 128 -20.36 5.49 15.04
C VAL A 128 -21.09 5.18 16.35
N SER A 129 -20.86 6.01 17.36
CA SER A 129 -21.64 6.01 18.59
C SER A 129 -22.50 7.25 18.69
N TRP A 130 -23.70 7.13 19.28
CA TRP A 130 -24.59 8.26 19.45
C TRP A 130 -25.34 8.18 20.77
N ARG A 131 -25.74 9.35 21.29
CA ARG A 131 -26.62 9.45 22.46
C ARG A 131 -27.54 10.66 22.34
N LEU A 132 -28.72 10.55 22.95
CA LEU A 132 -29.66 11.65 23.10
C LEU A 132 -29.35 12.43 24.37
N GLU A 133 -29.01 13.70 24.24
CA GLU A 133 -28.79 14.63 25.33
C GLU A 133 -30.00 15.56 25.50
N TYR A 134 -30.34 15.85 26.74
CA TYR A 134 -31.41 16.78 27.08
C TYR A 134 -30.88 17.89 27.97
N GLN A 135 -30.79 19.10 27.42
CA GLN A 135 -30.26 20.23 28.16
C GLN A 135 -31.40 20.95 28.91
N ILE A 136 -31.37 20.89 30.25
CA ILE A 136 -32.29 21.64 31.11
C ILE A 136 -31.58 22.91 31.59
N LYS A 137 -31.91 24.06 31.00
CA LYS A 137 -31.45 25.38 31.48
C LYS A 137 -32.56 26.04 32.31
N THR A 138 -32.30 26.25 33.60
CA THR A 138 -33.27 26.77 34.59
C THR A 138 -33.16 28.27 34.87
N ASN A 139 -32.18 28.99 34.30
CA ASN A 139 -31.89 30.39 34.63
C ASN A 139 -32.40 31.42 33.60
N GLN A 140 -33.35 31.06 32.74
CA GLN A 140 -34.02 31.99 31.82
C GLN A 140 -35.54 31.88 31.97
N LEU A 141 -36.22 33.02 31.92
CA LEU A 141 -37.69 33.15 32.03
C LEU A 141 -38.44 32.26 31.01
N HIS A 142 -37.76 31.85 29.94
CA HIS A 142 -38.23 30.86 28.97
C HIS A 142 -37.46 29.55 29.11
N LYS A 143 -38.14 28.50 29.59
CA LYS A 143 -37.64 27.13 29.59
C LYS A 143 -37.45 26.66 28.14
N MET A 144 -36.22 26.56 27.67
CA MET A 144 -35.91 25.91 26.39
C MET A 144 -35.48 24.46 26.65
N TYR A 145 -36.44 23.56 26.52
CA TYR A 145 -36.22 22.13 26.47
C TYR A 145 -35.89 21.72 25.04
N ARG A 146 -34.62 21.48 24.72
CA ARG A 146 -34.23 21.03 23.37
C ARG A 146 -33.44 19.72 23.46
N PRO A 147 -33.96 18.63 22.88
CA PRO A 147 -33.16 17.43 22.67
C PRO A 147 -32.05 17.73 21.66
N ALA A 148 -30.85 17.23 21.93
CA ALA A 148 -29.71 17.25 21.02
C ALA A 148 -29.15 15.83 20.89
N TYR A 149 -28.70 15.46 19.70
CA TYR A 149 -28.01 14.21 19.46
C TYR A 149 -26.52 14.48 19.51
N LEU A 150 -25.80 13.81 20.41
CA LEU A 150 -24.34 13.78 20.37
C LEU A 150 -23.93 12.55 19.55
N VAL A 151 -23.18 12.77 18.49
CA VAL A 151 -22.66 11.73 17.60
C VAL A 151 -21.14 11.76 17.67
N THR A 152 -20.52 10.60 17.85
CA THR A 152 -19.07 10.41 17.83
C THR A 152 -18.72 9.41 16.73
N LEU A 153 -17.87 9.83 15.81
CA LEU A 153 -17.32 9.00 14.75
C LEU A 153 -15.92 8.55 15.16
N THR A 154 -15.70 7.24 15.15
CA THR A 154 -14.37 6.66 15.33
C THR A 154 -13.69 6.63 13.98
N VAL A 155 -12.52 7.26 13.88
CA VAL A 155 -11.77 7.35 12.64
C VAL A 155 -10.43 6.64 12.80
N GLU A 156 -10.09 5.78 11.86
CA GLU A 156 -8.77 5.17 11.78
C GLU A 156 -7.93 5.92 10.74
N ASN A 157 -6.78 6.43 11.18
CA ASN A 157 -5.79 7.06 10.34
C ASN A 157 -4.56 6.16 10.25
N LYS A 158 -4.21 5.70 9.04
CA LYS A 158 -3.05 4.83 8.83
C LYS A 158 -1.73 5.50 9.23
N ASP A 159 -1.66 6.82 9.21
CA ASP A 159 -0.46 7.61 9.55
C ASP A 159 -0.31 7.87 11.05
N SER A 160 -1.23 7.41 11.90
CA SER A 160 -1.24 7.70 13.34
C SER A 160 -1.74 6.50 14.14
N GLN A 161 -0.98 6.02 15.13
CA GLN A 161 -1.48 5.01 16.10
C GLN A 161 -2.63 5.51 17.00
N SER A 162 -3.01 6.78 16.85
CA SER A 162 -4.15 7.39 17.54
C SER A 162 -5.38 7.25 16.66
N TYR A 163 -6.47 6.74 17.22
CA TYR A 163 -7.81 6.79 16.63
C TYR A 163 -8.44 8.14 16.97
N PRO A 164 -8.41 9.17 16.09
CA PRO A 164 -9.11 10.42 16.37
C PRO A 164 -10.62 10.17 16.42
N GLU A 165 -11.24 10.53 17.54
CA GLU A 165 -12.69 10.60 17.66
C GLU A 165 -13.17 11.98 17.18
N ILE A 166 -14.15 11.99 16.28
CA ILE A 166 -14.82 13.23 15.84
C ILE A 166 -16.19 13.27 16.50
N SER A 167 -16.36 14.14 17.50
CA SER A 167 -17.64 14.32 18.20
C SER A 167 -18.31 15.64 17.84
N PHE A 168 -19.61 15.58 17.55
CA PHE A 168 -20.44 16.77 17.30
C PHE A 168 -21.87 16.59 17.83
N SER A 169 -22.53 17.71 18.14
CA SER A 169 -23.93 17.73 18.54
C SER A 169 -24.82 18.27 17.43
N CYS A 170 -25.97 17.66 17.16
CA CYS A 170 -26.91 18.11 16.15
C CYS A 170 -28.38 18.03 16.61
N SER A 171 -29.25 18.81 15.97
CA SER A 171 -30.71 18.70 16.13
C SER A 171 -31.26 17.49 15.35
N MET A 172 -32.53 17.13 15.58
CA MET A 172 -33.21 16.09 14.81
C MET A 172 -33.20 16.39 13.30
N GLU A 173 -33.47 17.64 12.92
CA GLU A 173 -33.49 18.07 11.51
C GLU A 173 -32.10 17.95 10.86
N GLN A 174 -31.05 18.35 11.59
CA GLN A 174 -29.67 18.24 11.13
C GLN A 174 -29.22 16.77 11.00
N LEU A 175 -29.67 15.90 11.91
CA LEU A 175 -29.40 14.47 11.82
C LEU A 175 -30.09 13.84 10.60
N GLN A 176 -31.34 14.21 10.33
CA GLN A 176 -32.08 13.77 9.14
C GLN A 176 -31.41 14.22 7.84
N ASP A 177 -30.94 15.47 7.78
CA ASP A 177 -30.18 16.00 6.63
C ASP A 177 -28.86 15.24 6.43
N LEU A 178 -28.12 14.95 7.50
CA LEU A 178 -26.88 14.16 7.44
C LEU A 178 -27.13 12.77 6.86
N VAL A 179 -28.14 12.05 7.36
CA VAL A 179 -28.50 10.71 6.87
C VAL A 179 -28.95 10.78 5.40
N GLY A 180 -29.71 11.81 5.02
CA GLY A 180 -30.12 12.05 3.64
C GLY A 180 -28.93 12.18 2.70
N LYS A 181 -27.97 13.06 3.04
CA LYS A 181 -26.75 13.27 2.27
C LYS A 181 -25.89 12.02 2.14
N LEU A 182 -25.75 11.24 3.21
CA LEU A 182 -25.01 9.97 3.18
C LEU A 182 -25.67 8.95 2.23
N ARG A 183 -27.01 8.88 2.22
CA ARG A 183 -27.76 8.01 1.31
C ARG A 183 -27.57 8.42 -0.15
N ASP A 184 -27.58 9.72 -0.43
CA ASP A 184 -27.38 10.24 -1.78
C ASP A 184 -25.94 10.06 -2.28
N ALA A 185 -24.95 10.17 -1.38
CA ALA A 185 -23.56 9.81 -1.67
C ALA A 185 -23.43 8.32 -2.01
N SER A 186 -24.05 7.42 -1.23
CA SER A 186 -24.06 5.97 -1.50
C SER A 186 -24.63 5.64 -2.88
N LYS A 187 -25.79 6.21 -3.22
CA LYS A 187 -26.40 6.03 -4.55
C LYS A 187 -25.54 6.58 -5.69
N SER A 188 -24.79 7.65 -5.43
CA SER A 188 -23.91 8.24 -6.45
C SER A 188 -22.69 7.36 -6.69
N LEU A 189 -22.15 6.74 -5.65
CA LEU A 189 -21.09 5.74 -5.75
C LEU A 189 -21.56 4.51 -6.54
N GLU A 190 -22.73 3.95 -6.21
CA GLU A 190 -23.32 2.79 -6.91
C GLU A 190 -23.44 3.03 -8.43
N ARG A 191 -23.91 4.23 -8.82
CA ARG A 191 -24.00 4.62 -10.24
C ARG A 191 -22.63 4.72 -10.91
N ALA A 192 -21.62 5.24 -10.21
CA ALA A 192 -20.27 5.37 -10.75
C ALA A 192 -19.58 4.00 -10.94
N THR A 193 -19.90 3.02 -10.09
CA THR A 193 -19.34 1.65 -10.18
C THR A 193 -20.02 0.74 -11.23
N GLN A 194 -21.13 1.17 -11.82
CA GLN A 194 -21.83 0.45 -12.90
C GLN A 194 -21.40 0.89 -14.31
N LEU A 195 -20.50 1.86 -14.40
CA LEU A 195 -19.80 2.28 -15.63
C LEU A 195 -18.50 1.50 -15.76
#